data_AF-A0A4R9M0M4-F1
#
_entry.id   AF-A0A4R9M0M4-F1
#
_cell.length_a   1.000
_cell.length_b   1.000
_cell.length_c   1.000
_cell.angle_alpha   90.00
_cell.angle_beta   90.00
_cell.angle_gamma   90.00
#
_symmetry.space_group_name_H-M   'P 1'
#
loop_
_entity.id
_entity.type
_entity.pdbx_description
1 polymer ?
#
loop_
_entity_poly.entity_id
_entity_poly.type
_entity_poly.pdbx_seq_one_letter_code
_entity_poly.pdbx_strand_id
1 'polypeptide(L)'
;MASNSLDSQGKLLPIQIELVESAGPVSPQYQYDLNLNLKNHEDGLLLKYSYVGEFVYGVPEKKIVFESILSKEKSIEWIDRLLELKPLGIQRELPDNVKNNVGISFNSLHIEIGASDKTKIMYTLGDLRRPEFANETKIIQFLKESGIKKV
;
A
#
# COMPACT_ATOMS: atom_id res chain seq x y z
N MET A 1 22.17 17.83 5.30
CA MET A 1 21.85 16.85 4.23
C MET A 1 20.38 17.04 3.91
N ALA A 2 20.00 17.18 2.63
CA ALA A 2 18.58 17.23 2.28
C ALA A 2 17.96 15.86 2.59
N SER A 3 16.75 15.84 3.16
CA SER A 3 16.01 14.58 3.34
C SER A 3 15.69 14.01 1.96
N ASN A 4 15.74 12.68 1.82
CA ASN A 4 15.44 11.98 0.56
C ASN A 4 13.98 12.18 0.11
N SER A 5 13.10 12.65 1.00
CA SER A 5 11.71 12.96 0.72
C SER A 5 11.46 14.40 0.25
N LEU A 6 12.50 15.23 0.13
CA LEU A 6 12.42 16.64 -0.27
C LEU A 6 13.16 16.93 -1.59
N ASP A 7 12.64 17.90 -2.36
CA ASP A 7 13.32 18.47 -3.52
C ASP A 7 14.41 19.49 -3.14
N SER A 8 15.11 20.03 -4.14
CA SER A 8 16.15 21.06 -3.94
C SER A 8 15.63 22.37 -3.33
N GLN A 9 14.31 22.56 -3.27
CA GLN A 9 13.64 23.72 -2.69
C GLN A 9 13.04 23.43 -1.29
N GLY A 10 13.24 22.23 -0.74
CA GLY A 10 12.68 21.83 0.56
C GLY A 10 11.17 21.54 0.54
N LYS A 11 10.60 21.27 -0.64
CA LYS A 11 9.22 20.79 -0.79
C LYS A 11 9.20 19.28 -0.85
N LEU A 12 8.11 18.68 -0.40
CA LEU A 12 7.90 17.24 -0.54
C LEU A 12 7.95 16.86 -2.02
N LEU A 13 8.65 15.77 -2.33
CA LEU A 13 8.61 15.18 -3.66
C LEU A 13 7.17 14.78 -4.02
N PRO A 14 6.81 14.75 -5.33
CA PRO A 14 5.59 14.10 -5.78
C PRO A 14 5.57 12.63 -5.33
N ILE A 15 4.47 12.20 -4.74
CA ILE A 15 4.28 10.91 -4.10
C ILE A 15 2.90 10.39 -4.45
N GLN A 16 2.85 9.14 -4.88
CA GLN A 16 1.65 8.35 -5.04
C GLN A 16 1.91 6.93 -4.55
N ILE A 17 1.14 6.47 -3.57
CA ILE A 17 1.19 5.10 -3.07
C ILE A 17 -0.20 4.52 -3.13
N GLU A 18 -0.33 3.33 -3.72
CA GLU A 18 -1.58 2.60 -3.79
C GLU A 18 -1.34 1.13 -3.44
N LEU A 19 -2.01 0.66 -2.39
CA LEU A 19 -2.02 -0.74 -1.97
C LEU A 19 -3.45 -1.24 -2.09
N VAL A 20 -3.66 -2.25 -2.94
CA VAL A 20 -4.94 -2.94 -3.11
C VAL A 20 -4.75 -4.41 -2.77
N GLU A 21 -5.52 -4.89 -1.80
CA GLU A 21 -5.57 -6.30 -1.44
C GLU A 21 -6.99 -6.80 -1.33
N SER A 22 -7.18 -8.07 -1.67
CA SER A 22 -8.42 -8.78 -1.42
C SER A 22 -8.20 -10.26 -1.12
N ALA A 23 -9.15 -10.88 -0.41
CA ALA A 23 -9.12 -12.31 -0.11
C ALA A 23 -9.47 -13.20 -1.31
N GLY A 24 -10.03 -12.64 -2.38
CA GLY A 24 -10.45 -13.36 -3.57
C GLY A 24 -11.76 -14.11 -3.45
N PRO A 25 -12.02 -15.05 -4.36
CA PRO A 25 -13.27 -15.81 -4.40
C PRO A 25 -13.28 -16.88 -3.30
N VAL A 26 -13.26 -16.41 -2.06
CA VAL A 26 -13.56 -17.18 -0.86
C VAL A 26 -15.04 -17.01 -0.52
N SER A 27 -15.57 -17.87 0.35
CA SER A 27 -16.94 -17.71 0.84
C SER A 27 -17.15 -16.27 1.34
N PRO A 28 -18.32 -15.64 1.12
CA PRO A 28 -18.55 -14.22 1.47
C PRO A 28 -18.07 -13.86 2.88
N GLN A 29 -18.30 -14.75 3.85
CA GLN A 29 -17.89 -14.58 5.24
C GLN A 29 -16.38 -14.43 5.47
N TYR A 30 -15.52 -14.78 4.51
CA TYR A 30 -14.06 -14.61 4.58
C TYR A 30 -13.52 -13.58 3.59
N GLN A 31 -14.40 -12.88 2.86
CA GLN A 31 -14.01 -11.83 1.93
C GLN A 31 -13.61 -10.59 2.73
N TYR A 32 -12.43 -10.07 2.40
CA TYR A 32 -12.03 -8.73 2.79
C TYR A 32 -11.46 -8.01 1.57
N ASP A 33 -11.61 -6.69 1.57
CA ASP A 33 -10.96 -5.79 0.62
C ASP A 33 -10.25 -4.68 1.40
N LEU A 34 -9.02 -4.37 1.03
CA LEU A 34 -8.23 -3.26 1.54
C LEU A 34 -7.78 -2.40 0.37
N ASN A 35 -8.05 -1.10 0.44
CA ASN A 35 -7.47 -0.12 -0.46
C ASN A 35 -6.92 1.05 0.35
N LEU A 36 -5.60 1.23 0.28
CA LEU A 36 -4.85 2.31 0.89
C LEU A 36 -4.25 3.18 -0.22
N ASN A 37 -4.56 4.47 -0.18
CA ASN A 37 -4.10 5.46 -1.14
C ASN A 37 -3.43 6.62 -0.38
N LEU A 38 -2.17 6.91 -0.69
CA LEU A 38 -1.46 8.09 -0.21
C LEU A 38 -1.04 8.95 -1.39
N LYS A 39 -1.25 10.26 -1.27
CA LYS A 39 -0.84 11.24 -2.28
C LYS A 39 -0.51 12.58 -1.66
N ASN A 40 0.23 13.43 -2.36
CA ASN A 40 0.46 14.80 -1.91
C ASN A 40 -0.86 15.56 -1.74
N HIS A 41 -0.84 16.43 -0.74
CA HIS A 41 -1.83 17.46 -0.44
C HIS A 41 -1.08 18.76 -0.13
N GLU A 42 -1.76 19.91 -0.20
CA GLU A 42 -1.14 21.22 0.06
C GLU A 42 -0.45 21.28 1.43
N ASP A 43 -1.06 20.65 2.44
CA ASP A 43 -0.59 20.64 3.83
C ASP A 43 0.28 19.41 4.22
N GLY A 44 0.55 18.50 3.28
CA GLY A 44 1.33 17.28 3.54
C GLY A 44 0.91 16.08 2.70
N LEU A 45 0.62 14.94 3.34
CA LEU A 45 0.17 13.72 2.68
C LEU A 45 -1.27 13.40 3.06
N LEU A 46 -2.13 13.24 2.05
CA LEU A 46 -3.48 12.73 2.23
C LEU A 46 -3.45 11.20 2.24
N LEU A 47 -3.82 10.61 3.37
CA LEU A 47 -4.02 9.18 3.54
C LEU A 47 -5.51 8.87 3.44
N LYS A 48 -5.89 8.04 2.46
CA LYS A 48 -7.20 7.41 2.36
C LYS A 48 -7.05 5.92 2.57
N TYR A 49 -7.78 5.40 3.53
CA TYR A 49 -7.80 3.98 3.86
C TYR A 49 -9.24 3.49 3.79
N SER A 50 -9.49 2.44 3.02
CA SER A 50 -10.78 1.77 2.97
C SER A 50 -10.60 0.29 3.21
N TYR A 51 -11.43 -0.23 4.10
CA TYR A 51 -11.44 -1.65 4.47
C TYR A 51 -12.87 -2.15 4.51
N VAL A 52 -13.13 -3.24 3.80
CA VAL A 52 -14.36 -4.02 3.89
C VAL A 52 -13.98 -5.32 4.58
N GLY A 53 -14.55 -5.56 5.76
CA GLY A 53 -14.35 -6.78 6.53
C GLY A 53 -15.33 -7.91 6.16
N GLU A 54 -15.32 -8.95 6.99
CA GLU A 54 -16.13 -10.17 6.81
C GLU A 54 -17.61 -9.86 6.49
N PHE A 55 -18.18 -10.61 5.54
CA PHE A 55 -19.60 -10.50 5.23
C PHE A 55 -20.41 -11.34 6.21
N VAL A 56 -21.35 -10.71 6.91
CA VAL A 56 -22.31 -11.42 7.75
C VAL A 56 -23.56 -11.69 6.91
N TYR A 57 -23.89 -12.97 6.70
CA TYR A 57 -24.99 -13.43 5.83
C TYR A 57 -24.93 -12.93 4.38
N GLY A 58 -23.73 -12.73 3.83
CA GLY A 58 -23.54 -12.25 2.45
C GLY A 58 -23.73 -10.74 2.27
N VAL A 59 -23.84 -9.98 3.37
CA VAL A 59 -23.84 -8.51 3.37
C VAL A 59 -22.50 -8.03 3.95
N PRO A 60 -21.77 -7.12 3.29
CA PRO A 60 -20.52 -6.58 3.83
C PRO A 60 -20.83 -5.80 5.11
N GLU A 61 -20.31 -6.24 6.25
CA GLU A 61 -20.78 -5.79 7.57
C GLU A 61 -20.38 -4.34 7.86
N LYS A 62 -19.21 -3.89 7.38
CA LYS A 62 -18.76 -2.51 7.58
C LYS A 62 -17.66 -2.12 6.60
N LYS A 63 -17.93 -1.07 5.83
CA LYS A 63 -16.88 -0.33 5.12
C LYS A 63 -16.33 0.73 6.06
N ILE A 64 -15.11 0.55 6.55
CA ILE A 64 -14.39 1.59 7.30
C ILE A 64 -13.64 2.42 6.27
N VAL A 65 -14.03 3.70 6.14
CA VAL A 65 -13.28 4.67 5.34
C VAL A 65 -12.67 5.68 6.30
N PHE A 66 -11.35 5.75 6.32
CA PHE A 66 -10.59 6.72 7.07
C PHE A 66 -9.89 7.65 6.10
N GLU A 67 -10.00 8.95 6.35
CA GLU A 67 -9.33 9.99 5.59
C GLU A 67 -8.67 10.94 6.56
N SER A 68 -7.36 11.16 6.39
CA SER A 68 -6.58 12.06 7.24
C SER A 68 -5.45 12.69 6.46
N ILE A 69 -5.09 13.90 6.87
CA ILE A 69 -3.93 14.62 6.34
C ILE A 69 -2.84 14.54 7.39
N LEU A 70 -1.71 13.95 7.02
CA LEU A 70 -0.49 14.02 7.81
C LEU A 70 0.13 15.41 7.61
N SER A 71 0.53 16.06 8.71
CA SER A 71 1.29 17.32 8.61
C SER A 71 2.57 17.11 7.80
N LYS A 72 3.14 18.19 7.26
CA LYS A 72 4.38 18.11 6.47
C LYS A 72 5.51 17.41 7.22
N GLU A 73 5.71 17.69 8.52
CA GLU A 73 6.76 17.08 9.34
C GLU A 73 6.54 15.57 9.52
N LYS A 74 5.30 15.18 9.85
CA LYS A 74 4.93 13.76 9.97
C LYS A 74 5.01 13.04 8.64
N SER A 75 4.69 13.73 7.54
CA SER A 75 4.81 13.19 6.18
C SER A 75 6.26 12.88 5.85
N ILE A 76 7.18 13.81 6.13
CA ILE A 76 8.63 13.62 5.93
C ILE A 76 9.14 12.42 6.74
N GLU A 77 8.84 12.37 8.04
CA GLU A 77 9.24 11.25 8.90
C GLU A 77 8.69 9.91 8.36
N TRP A 78 7.42 9.90 7.95
CA TRP A 78 6.77 8.71 7.44
C TRP A 78 7.40 8.22 6.13
N ILE A 79 7.69 9.14 5.19
CA ILE A 79 8.33 8.80 3.91
C ILE A 79 9.77 8.34 4.14
N ASP A 80 10.53 9.01 4.99
CA ASP A 80 11.92 8.64 5.26
C ASP A 80 11.99 7.22 5.85
N ARG A 81 11.07 6.88 6.78
CA ARG A 81 10.92 5.50 7.32
C ARG A 81 10.50 4.48 6.26
N LEU A 82 9.64 4.87 5.31
CA LEU A 82 9.32 4.01 4.17
C LEU A 82 10.56 3.77 3.29
N LEU A 83 11.35 4.81 3.02
CA LEU A 83 12.55 4.72 2.18
C LEU A 83 13.68 3.90 2.81
N GLU A 84 13.74 3.81 4.15
CA GLU A 84 14.65 2.89 4.86
C GLU A 84 14.41 1.41 4.49
N LEU A 85 13.19 1.06 4.09
CA LEU A 85 12.82 -0.28 3.60
C LEU A 85 13.24 -0.52 2.14
N LYS A 86 13.84 0.48 1.49
CA LYS A 86 14.27 0.45 0.09
C LYS A 86 13.18 -0.07 -0.86
N PRO A 87 11.98 0.56 -0.88
CA PRO A 87 10.87 0.08 -1.68
C PRO A 87 11.09 0.33 -3.18
N LEU A 88 11.84 1.39 -3.51
CA LEU A 88 12.02 1.89 -4.87
C LEU A 88 12.80 0.92 -5.76
N GLY A 89 12.35 0.78 -7.00
CA GLY A 89 12.97 -0.07 -8.02
C GLY A 89 12.54 -1.54 -7.98
N ILE A 90 11.69 -1.94 -7.03
CA ILE A 90 11.16 -3.30 -7.00
C ILE A 90 10.10 -3.46 -8.10
N GLN A 91 10.33 -4.41 -8.99
CA GLN A 91 9.41 -4.78 -10.06
C GLN A 91 9.10 -6.27 -9.94
N ARG A 92 7.86 -6.59 -9.56
CA ARG A 92 7.36 -7.96 -9.54
C ARG A 92 6.03 -8.04 -10.24
N GLU A 93 5.99 -8.87 -11.26
CA GLU A 93 4.75 -9.25 -11.91
C GLU A 93 4.43 -10.69 -11.60
N LEU A 94 3.14 -10.99 -11.54
CA LEU A 94 2.69 -12.37 -11.49
C LEU A 94 2.96 -13.03 -12.85
N PRO A 95 3.43 -14.29 -12.87
CA PRO A 95 3.61 -14.99 -14.14
C PRO A 95 2.25 -15.25 -14.80
N ASP A 96 2.22 -15.27 -16.13
CA ASP A 96 0.97 -15.26 -16.89
C ASP A 96 0.10 -16.50 -16.66
N ASN A 97 0.72 -17.62 -16.29
CA ASN A 97 0.00 -18.83 -15.89
C ASN A 97 -0.79 -18.66 -14.59
N VAL A 98 -0.38 -17.76 -13.70
CA VAL A 98 -1.07 -17.46 -12.44
C VAL A 98 -2.23 -16.49 -12.68
N LYS A 99 -2.08 -15.52 -13.61
CA LYS A 99 -3.12 -14.54 -13.96
C LYS A 99 -4.40 -15.18 -14.53
N ASN A 100 -4.26 -16.34 -15.17
CA ASN A 100 -5.38 -17.07 -15.80
C ASN A 100 -6.08 -18.06 -14.85
N ASN A 101 -5.60 -18.21 -13.62
CA ASN A 101 -6.21 -19.13 -12.66
C ASN A 101 -7.46 -18.51 -12.02
N VAL A 102 -8.61 -19.09 -12.33
CA VAL A 102 -9.86 -18.81 -11.61
C VAL A 102 -9.70 -19.24 -10.16
N GLY A 103 -10.12 -18.40 -9.22
CA GLY A 103 -10.03 -18.74 -7.79
C GLY A 103 -8.98 -17.96 -7.01
N ILE A 104 -8.09 -17.21 -7.68
CA ILE A 104 -6.95 -16.53 -7.05
C ILE A 104 -7.20 -15.02 -7.01
N SER A 105 -6.89 -14.39 -5.87
CA SER A 105 -6.81 -12.94 -5.78
C SER A 105 -5.44 -12.39 -6.07
N PHE A 106 -5.43 -11.36 -6.89
CA PHE A 106 -4.24 -10.63 -7.28
C PHE A 106 -4.25 -9.29 -6.56
N ASN A 107 -3.24 -9.11 -5.72
CA ASN A 107 -3.02 -7.90 -4.96
C ASN A 107 -1.96 -7.06 -5.67
N SER A 108 -1.97 -5.76 -5.39
CA SER A 108 -1.00 -4.84 -5.98
C SER A 108 -0.52 -3.80 -4.99
N LEU A 109 0.76 -3.47 -5.10
CA LEU A 109 1.37 -2.31 -4.47
C LEU A 109 2.06 -1.49 -5.55
N HIS A 110 1.70 -0.22 -5.62
CA HIS A 110 2.29 0.78 -6.48
C HIS A 110 2.87 1.91 -5.62
N ILE A 111 4.13 2.27 -5.83
CA ILE A 111 4.81 3.38 -5.14
C ILE A 111 5.53 4.21 -6.19
N GLU A 112 5.22 5.51 -6.25
CA GLU A 112 5.94 6.51 -7.01
C GLU A 112 6.40 7.61 -6.06
N ILE A 113 7.70 7.92 -6.07
CA ILE A 113 8.30 9.03 -5.31
C ILE A 113 9.25 9.76 -6.25
N GLY A 114 9.02 11.05 -6.47
CA GLY A 114 9.76 11.86 -7.44
C GLY A 114 9.41 11.51 -8.90
N ALA A 115 10.33 11.83 -9.81
CA ALA A 115 10.10 11.75 -11.26
C ALA A 115 10.49 10.41 -11.90
N SER A 116 11.33 9.60 -11.25
CA SER A 116 12.02 8.48 -11.90
C SER A 116 11.82 7.13 -11.22
N ASP A 117 11.65 7.10 -9.90
CA ASP A 117 11.67 5.84 -9.16
C ASP A 117 10.26 5.33 -8.89
N LYS A 118 9.96 4.18 -9.50
CA LYS A 118 8.67 3.50 -9.40
C LYS A 118 8.81 2.07 -8.92
N THR A 119 7.83 1.65 -8.15
CA THR A 119 7.70 0.29 -7.61
C THR A 119 6.37 -0.25 -8.04
N LYS A 120 6.37 -1.46 -8.59
CA LYS A 120 5.14 -2.19 -8.90
C LYS A 120 5.32 -3.62 -8.46
N ILE A 121 4.50 -4.04 -7.51
CA ILE A 121 4.53 -5.40 -6.96
C ILE A 121 3.13 -5.98 -7.11
N MET A 122 3.03 -7.01 -7.94
CA MET A 122 1.85 -7.88 -8.00
C MET A 122 2.14 -9.18 -7.24
N TYR A 123 1.20 -9.60 -6.42
CA TYR A 123 1.38 -10.77 -5.56
C TYR A 123 0.05 -11.43 -5.20
N THR A 124 0.13 -12.68 -4.77
CA THR A 124 -0.93 -13.37 -4.02
C THR A 124 -0.62 -13.32 -2.53
N LEU A 125 -1.61 -13.46 -1.65
CA LEU A 125 -1.35 -13.53 -0.20
C LEU A 125 -0.42 -14.69 0.19
N GLY A 126 -0.39 -15.75 -0.62
CA GLY A 126 0.53 -16.87 -0.44
C GLY A 126 2.00 -16.52 -0.72
N ASP A 127 2.25 -15.56 -1.62
CA ASP A 127 3.61 -15.13 -1.97
C ASP A 127 4.29 -14.43 -0.79
N LEU A 128 3.54 -13.66 0.02
CA LEU A 128 4.08 -12.96 1.19
C LEU A 128 4.65 -13.87 2.29
N ARG A 129 4.34 -15.18 2.22
CA ARG A 129 4.88 -16.20 3.13
C ARG A 129 6.23 -16.74 2.67
N ARG A 130 6.64 -16.45 1.44
CA ARG A 130 7.86 -17.00 0.85
C ARG A 130 9.08 -16.12 1.18
N PRO A 131 10.26 -16.71 1.43
CA PRO A 131 11.47 -15.94 1.79
C PRO A 131 11.86 -14.88 0.76
N GLU A 132 11.63 -15.14 -0.53
CA GLU A 132 11.96 -14.21 -1.61
C GLU A 132 11.08 -12.95 -1.64
N PHE A 133 9.97 -12.92 -0.90
CA PHE A 133 9.10 -11.74 -0.70
C PHE A 133 9.35 -11.04 0.65
N ALA A 134 10.40 -11.40 1.39
CA ALA A 134 10.60 -10.90 2.75
C ALA A 134 10.70 -9.36 2.84
N ASN A 135 11.23 -8.68 1.83
CA ASN A 135 11.30 -7.22 1.83
C ASN A 135 9.93 -6.59 1.51
N GLU A 136 9.25 -7.11 0.50
CA GLU A 136 7.92 -6.71 0.06
C GLU A 136 6.91 -6.88 1.20
N THR A 137 6.98 -7.99 1.94
CA THR A 137 6.17 -8.24 3.12
C THR A 137 6.38 -7.16 4.19
N LYS A 138 7.63 -6.73 4.44
CA LYS A 138 7.91 -5.63 5.40
C LYS A 138 7.33 -4.30 4.93
N ILE A 139 7.46 -3.97 3.65
CA ILE A 139 6.91 -2.74 3.07
C ILE A 139 5.38 -2.75 3.18
N ILE A 140 4.74 -3.84 2.74
CA ILE A 140 3.28 -3.99 2.80
C ILE A 140 2.79 -3.92 4.25
N GLN A 141 3.48 -4.57 5.18
CA GLN A 141 3.13 -4.51 6.60
C GLN A 141 3.29 -3.10 7.17
N PHE A 142 4.36 -2.39 6.83
CA PHE A 142 4.54 -0.99 7.22
C PHE A 142 3.37 -0.11 6.74
N LEU A 143 2.93 -0.26 5.49
CA LEU A 143 1.80 0.48 4.93
C LEU A 143 0.49 0.16 5.65
N LYS A 144 0.21 -1.13 5.89
CA LYS A 144 -0.99 -1.55 6.63
C LYS A 144 -1.00 -1.02 8.05
N GLU A 145 0.10 -1.16 8.78
CA GLU A 145 0.19 -0.68 10.16
C GLU A 145 0.08 0.84 10.24
N SER A 146 0.63 1.56 9.25
CA SER A 146 0.52 3.01 9.17
C SER A 146 -0.90 3.49 8.83
N GLY A 147 -1.66 2.70 8.05
CA GLY A 147 -3.06 2.99 7.75
C GLY A 147 -4.03 2.64 8.88
N ILE A 148 -3.66 1.68 9.74
CA ILE A 148 -4.54 1.07 10.75
C ILE A 148 -4.23 1.56 12.18
N LYS A 149 -2.97 1.87 12.51
CA LYS A 149 -2.59 2.34 13.85
C LYS A 149 -2.55 3.87 13.91
N LYS A 150 -3.71 4.43 14.31
CA LYS A 150 -3.84 5.63 15.14
C LYS A 150 -3.43 6.98 14.52
N VAL A 151 -4.43 7.71 14.04
CA VAL A 151 -4.69 9.04 14.63
C VAL A 151 -5.23 8.84 16.04
#